data_AF-A0A2D7LL95-F1
#
_entry.id   AF-A0A2D7LL95-F1
#
_cell.length_a   1.000
_cell.length_b   1.000
_cell.length_c   1.000
_cell.angle_alpha   90.00
_cell.angle_beta   90.00
_cell.angle_gamma   90.00
#
_symmetry.space_group_name_H-M   'P 1'
#
loop_
_entity.id
_entity.type
_entity.pdbx_description
1 polymer ?
#
loop_
_entity_poly.entity_id
_entity_poly.type
_entity_poly.pdbx_seq_one_letter_code
_entity_poly.pdbx_strand_id
1 'polypeptide(L)'
;MSQITETNAQYYQGSQGFRGDAGNTANQTFATTFNTDLVFGNYDPTNENYAKNNFKVYTSATGLPGTFTEYTAAYTVVNNIITITGNPGANVFIVVQLKILDGGKYGTTAAEKAYGEAVEDNYGGYQYLKLNDIVNNYMVGYVGDGKLIQTCKKSDVVFFAKRSLQEFSYDTLKSIRSQELTIPSSLSLIIPQDYVNYVNLSWIDELGVKRPIYPANNLTIDPYSSLLQDGTGVPTQDNFGEDLEGTSITESRWKSNNTRLLNSSWYSDFEYFGFANQDLYRLNGPWN
;
A
#
# COMPACT_ATOMS: atom_id res chain seq x y z
N MET A 1 0.90 -9.47 -18.83
CA MET A 1 0.39 -8.25 -18.20
C MET A 1 -0.52 -8.70 -17.07
N SER A 2 -0.11 -8.49 -15.82
CA SER A 2 -1.02 -8.70 -14.69
C SER A 2 -2.01 -7.53 -14.73
N GLN A 3 -3.20 -7.76 -15.27
CA GLN A 3 -4.24 -6.73 -15.24
C GLN A 3 -4.81 -6.67 -13.82
N ILE A 4 -5.05 -5.46 -13.33
CA ILE A 4 -5.77 -5.27 -12.07
C ILE A 4 -7.22 -5.74 -12.33
N THR A 5 -7.58 -6.86 -11.73
CA THR A 5 -8.90 -7.51 -11.88
C THR A 5 -9.87 -7.17 -10.75
N GLU A 6 -9.40 -6.53 -9.68
CA GLU A 6 -10.20 -6.16 -8.51
C GLU A 6 -10.60 -4.69 -8.53
N THR A 7 -11.78 -4.40 -7.97
CA THR A 7 -12.23 -3.03 -7.65
C THR A 7 -11.58 -2.50 -6.37
N ASN A 8 -11.61 -1.18 -6.15
CA ASN A 8 -11.07 -0.56 -4.94
C ASN A 8 -11.69 -1.13 -3.65
N ALA A 9 -13.00 -1.41 -3.65
CA ALA A 9 -13.68 -2.00 -2.49
C ALA A 9 -13.23 -3.44 -2.21
N GLN A 10 -12.93 -4.23 -3.24
CA GLN A 10 -12.36 -5.57 -3.10
C GLN A 10 -10.93 -5.50 -2.59
N TYR A 11 -10.13 -4.56 -3.12
CA TYR A 11 -8.73 -4.43 -2.75
C TYR A 11 -8.56 -3.90 -1.32
N TYR A 12 -9.16 -2.78 -0.95
CA TYR A 12 -8.95 -2.14 0.37
C TYR A 12 -9.84 -2.65 1.49
N GLN A 13 -11.07 -3.10 1.17
CA GLN A 13 -12.04 -3.52 2.18
C GLN A 13 -12.29 -5.03 2.17
N GLY A 14 -11.69 -5.74 1.21
CA GLY A 14 -11.87 -7.18 1.05
C GLY A 14 -13.30 -7.58 0.76
N SER A 15 -14.15 -6.70 0.23
CA SER A 15 -15.60 -6.91 0.20
C SER A 15 -16.20 -6.94 -1.20
N GLN A 16 -17.20 -7.81 -1.39
CA GLN A 16 -17.98 -7.89 -2.62
C GLN A 16 -19.46 -8.17 -2.31
N GLY A 17 -20.34 -7.34 -2.88
CA GLY A 17 -21.78 -7.44 -2.70
C GLY A 17 -22.50 -8.19 -3.83
N PHE A 18 -23.58 -8.87 -3.47
CA PHE A 18 -24.46 -9.65 -4.32
C PHE A 18 -25.93 -9.44 -3.94
N ARG A 19 -26.82 -9.92 -4.81
CA ARG A 19 -28.26 -9.94 -4.58
C ARG A 19 -28.78 -11.37 -4.62
N GLY A 20 -29.49 -11.77 -3.57
CA GLY A 20 -30.32 -12.97 -3.61
C GLY A 20 -31.45 -12.82 -4.63
N ASP A 21 -31.88 -13.93 -5.21
CA ASP A 21 -32.96 -13.94 -6.18
C ASP A 21 -34.32 -13.50 -5.57
N ALA A 22 -35.22 -13.04 -6.43
CA ALA A 22 -36.56 -12.63 -6.00
C ALA A 22 -37.41 -13.83 -5.52
N GLY A 23 -37.15 -15.03 -6.05
CA GLY A 23 -37.87 -16.25 -5.73
C GLY A 23 -37.46 -16.90 -4.40
N ASN A 24 -36.40 -16.41 -3.75
CA ASN A 24 -35.79 -17.00 -2.57
C ASN A 24 -35.49 -18.50 -2.76
N THR A 25 -34.86 -18.88 -3.87
CA THR A 25 -34.56 -20.29 -4.15
C THR A 25 -33.36 -20.78 -3.35
N ALA A 26 -33.26 -22.11 -3.19
CA ALA A 26 -32.11 -22.77 -2.58
C ALA A 26 -30.97 -22.98 -3.60
N ASN A 27 -29.75 -23.19 -3.12
CA ASN A 27 -28.55 -23.45 -3.94
C ASN A 27 -28.12 -22.28 -4.84
N GLN A 28 -28.33 -21.05 -4.38
CA GLN A 28 -27.86 -19.86 -5.09
C GLN A 28 -26.34 -19.78 -5.04
N THR A 29 -25.72 -19.46 -6.18
CA THR A 29 -24.26 -19.39 -6.33
C THR A 29 -23.79 -17.95 -6.51
N PHE A 30 -22.75 -17.57 -5.77
CA PHE A 30 -22.16 -16.23 -5.81
C PHE A 30 -20.66 -16.36 -6.07
N ALA A 31 -20.24 -16.00 -7.29
CA ALA A 31 -18.84 -16.05 -7.71
C ALA A 31 -18.12 -14.77 -7.29
N THR A 32 -17.14 -14.90 -6.39
CA THR A 32 -16.28 -13.78 -5.99
C THR A 32 -15.13 -13.61 -6.98
N THR A 33 -14.66 -12.38 -7.14
CA THR A 33 -13.55 -12.04 -8.07
C THR A 33 -12.37 -11.42 -7.34
N PHE A 34 -12.16 -11.81 -6.08
CA PHE A 34 -10.96 -11.44 -5.34
C PHE A 34 -9.71 -12.06 -6.00
N ASN A 35 -8.58 -11.38 -5.88
CA ASN A 35 -7.25 -11.89 -6.22
C ASN A 35 -6.72 -12.83 -5.10
N THR A 36 -7.32 -12.76 -3.92
CA THR A 36 -7.13 -13.71 -2.82
C THR A 36 -8.18 -14.81 -2.90
N ASP A 37 -7.73 -16.06 -2.99
CA ASP A 37 -8.63 -17.22 -2.96
C ASP A 37 -9.35 -17.35 -1.61
N LEU A 38 -10.61 -17.77 -1.64
CA LEU A 38 -11.39 -18.07 -0.45
C LEU A 38 -10.91 -19.38 0.17
N VAL A 39 -10.46 -19.31 1.41
CA VAL A 39 -10.14 -20.46 2.25
C VAL A 39 -11.38 -20.78 3.07
N PHE A 40 -11.97 -21.95 2.81
CA PHE A 40 -13.17 -22.43 3.51
C PHE A 40 -12.86 -23.68 4.33
N GLY A 41 -13.08 -23.60 5.64
CA GLY A 41 -12.99 -24.70 6.59
C GLY A 41 -14.37 -25.21 7.04
N ASN A 42 -15.27 -24.32 7.47
CA ASN A 42 -16.64 -24.67 7.85
C ASN A 42 -17.56 -23.42 7.85
N TYR A 43 -18.87 -23.59 7.70
CA TYR A 43 -19.84 -22.49 7.82
C TYR A 43 -20.31 -22.25 9.26
N ASP A 44 -20.24 -23.26 10.13
CA ASP A 44 -20.77 -23.24 11.50
C ASP A 44 -19.75 -22.64 12.48
N PRO A 45 -20.03 -21.49 13.12
CA PRO A 45 -19.12 -20.84 14.06
C PRO A 45 -18.75 -21.68 15.28
N THR A 46 -19.53 -22.71 15.61
CA THR A 46 -19.25 -23.63 16.72
C THR A 46 -18.23 -24.71 16.35
N ASN A 47 -17.91 -24.88 15.06
CA ASN A 47 -16.93 -25.83 14.57
C ASN A 47 -15.52 -25.22 14.60
N GLU A 48 -14.52 -25.96 15.08
CA GLU A 48 -13.13 -25.49 15.14
C GLU A 48 -12.55 -25.09 13.77
N ASN A 49 -13.01 -25.72 12.68
CA ASN A 49 -12.54 -25.38 11.33
C ASN A 49 -13.11 -24.06 10.81
N TYR A 50 -14.16 -23.51 11.42
CA TYR A 50 -14.69 -22.20 11.05
C TYR A 50 -13.64 -21.09 11.24
N ALA A 51 -12.82 -21.19 12.29
CA ALA A 51 -11.76 -20.22 12.55
C ALA A 51 -10.73 -20.13 11.40
N LYS A 52 -10.58 -21.20 10.60
CA LYS A 52 -9.68 -21.28 9.44
C LYS A 52 -10.19 -20.55 8.21
N ASN A 53 -11.46 -20.11 8.21
CA ASN A 53 -11.98 -19.31 7.11
C ASN A 53 -11.19 -18.00 7.01
N ASN A 54 -10.85 -17.56 5.80
CA ASN A 54 -10.25 -16.25 5.58
C ASN A 54 -11.29 -15.16 5.23
N PHE A 55 -12.58 -15.48 5.34
CA PHE A 55 -13.71 -14.61 4.99
C PHE A 55 -14.90 -14.84 5.92
N LYS A 56 -15.89 -13.95 5.82
CA LYS A 56 -17.24 -14.08 6.38
C LYS A 56 -18.29 -13.68 5.36
N VAL A 57 -19.50 -14.23 5.52
CA VAL A 57 -20.67 -13.90 4.70
C VAL A 57 -21.67 -13.14 5.57
N TYR A 58 -22.24 -12.07 5.04
CA TYR A 58 -23.24 -11.27 5.70
C TYR A 58 -24.49 -11.15 4.85
N THR A 59 -25.63 -11.04 5.52
CA THR A 59 -26.93 -10.79 4.87
C THR A 59 -27.61 -9.56 5.46
N SER A 60 -28.34 -8.81 4.64
CA SER A 60 -29.22 -7.72 5.08
C SER A 60 -30.46 -7.62 4.19
N ALA A 61 -31.62 -7.34 4.78
CA ALA A 61 -32.84 -7.07 4.02
C ALA A 61 -32.83 -5.68 3.36
N THR A 62 -32.21 -4.67 4.00
CA THR A 62 -32.26 -3.26 3.57
C THR A 62 -30.99 -2.78 2.90
N GLY A 63 -29.85 -3.43 3.15
CA GLY A 63 -28.54 -3.06 2.59
C GLY A 63 -27.93 -1.80 3.21
N LEU A 64 -28.53 -1.27 4.28
CA LEU A 64 -28.05 -0.07 4.95
C LEU A 64 -26.89 -0.39 5.93
N PRO A 65 -25.98 0.56 6.19
CA PRO A 65 -24.94 0.39 7.21
C PRO A 65 -25.52 -0.05 8.57
N GLY A 66 -24.87 -1.01 9.23
CA GLY A 66 -25.31 -1.55 10.54
C GLY A 66 -26.51 -2.50 10.50
N THR A 67 -27.06 -2.82 9.32
CA THR A 67 -28.18 -3.77 9.18
C THR A 67 -27.75 -5.17 8.77
N PHE A 68 -26.44 -5.37 8.56
CA PHE A 68 -25.87 -6.64 8.16
C PHE A 68 -25.63 -7.52 9.38
N THR A 69 -25.99 -8.79 9.23
CA THR A 69 -25.74 -9.84 10.22
C THR A 69 -24.98 -10.98 9.56
N GLU A 70 -24.15 -11.68 10.33
CA GLU A 70 -23.39 -12.81 9.83
C GLU A 70 -24.32 -13.96 9.40
N TYR A 71 -24.06 -14.52 8.23
CA TYR A 71 -24.76 -15.70 7.73
C TYR A 71 -24.07 -16.97 8.23
N THR A 72 -24.71 -17.65 9.18
CA THR A 72 -24.17 -18.84 9.86
C THR A 72 -24.88 -20.15 9.49
N ALA A 73 -25.82 -20.09 8.53
CA ALA A 73 -26.48 -21.28 7.99
C ALA A 73 -25.62 -21.95 6.89
N ALA A 74 -26.00 -23.14 6.46
CA ALA A 74 -25.17 -23.97 5.59
C ALA A 74 -24.88 -23.34 4.21
N TYR A 75 -23.59 -23.21 3.90
CA TYR A 75 -23.07 -22.89 2.58
C TYR A 75 -21.77 -23.67 2.31
N THR A 76 -21.38 -23.74 1.05
CA THR A 76 -20.12 -24.37 0.61
C THR A 76 -19.34 -23.41 -0.27
N VAL A 77 -18.03 -23.61 -0.38
CA VAL A 77 -17.17 -22.82 -1.27
C VAL A 77 -16.31 -23.74 -2.12
N VAL A 78 -16.36 -23.53 -3.43
CA VAL A 78 -15.52 -24.22 -4.41
C VAL A 78 -15.06 -23.20 -5.43
N ASN A 79 -13.75 -23.09 -5.67
CA ASN A 79 -13.16 -22.18 -6.67
C ASN A 79 -13.68 -20.73 -6.54
N ASN A 80 -13.69 -20.17 -5.33
CA ASN A 80 -14.17 -18.80 -5.04
C ASN A 80 -15.67 -18.57 -5.33
N ILE A 81 -16.44 -19.65 -5.52
CA ILE A 81 -17.89 -19.61 -5.68
C ILE A 81 -18.52 -20.12 -4.38
N ILE A 82 -19.27 -19.24 -3.72
CA ILE A 82 -20.08 -19.58 -2.55
C ILE A 82 -21.42 -20.10 -3.02
N THR A 83 -21.81 -21.29 -2.58
CA THR A 83 -23.14 -21.85 -2.81
C THR A 83 -23.90 -21.91 -1.49
N ILE A 84 -24.94 -21.09 -1.36
CA ILE A 84 -25.82 -21.12 -0.19
C ILE A 84 -26.83 -22.24 -0.36
N THR A 85 -26.75 -23.28 0.47
CA THR A 85 -27.59 -24.48 0.34
C THR A 85 -29.05 -24.21 0.72
N GLY A 86 -29.26 -23.32 1.70
CA GLY A 86 -30.59 -22.88 2.12
C GLY A 86 -31.15 -21.71 1.30
N ASN A 87 -32.22 -21.11 1.81
CA ASN A 87 -32.86 -19.94 1.22
C ASN A 87 -32.33 -18.67 1.92
N PRO A 88 -31.53 -17.81 1.25
CA PRO A 88 -30.90 -16.65 1.90
C PRO A 88 -31.89 -15.51 2.19
N GLY A 89 -33.03 -15.45 1.49
CA GLY A 89 -34.05 -14.40 1.58
C GLY A 89 -34.36 -13.80 0.20
N ALA A 90 -35.65 -13.53 -0.06
CA ALA A 90 -36.08 -12.93 -1.34
C ALA A 90 -35.50 -11.53 -1.48
N ASN A 91 -34.74 -11.28 -2.54
CA ASN A 91 -34.00 -10.03 -2.72
C ASN A 91 -33.31 -9.66 -1.40
N VAL A 92 -32.38 -10.48 -0.90
CA VAL A 92 -31.53 -10.19 0.27
C VAL A 92 -30.14 -9.74 -0.16
N PHE A 93 -29.53 -8.79 0.55
CA PHE A 93 -28.24 -8.20 0.22
C PHE A 93 -27.25 -9.14 0.83
N ILE A 94 -26.36 -9.69 0.02
CA ILE A 94 -25.37 -10.66 0.46
C ILE A 94 -24.03 -10.00 0.26
N VAL A 95 -23.18 -10.01 1.28
CA VAL A 95 -21.82 -9.51 1.17
C VAL A 95 -20.86 -10.58 1.62
N VAL A 96 -19.83 -10.80 0.81
CA VAL A 96 -18.67 -11.60 1.19
C VAL A 96 -17.57 -10.63 1.55
N GLN A 97 -17.01 -10.76 2.76
CA GLN A 97 -15.91 -9.93 3.23
C GLN A 97 -14.76 -10.82 3.69
N LEU A 98 -13.59 -10.65 3.08
CA LEU A 98 -12.32 -11.18 3.56
C LEU A 98 -12.03 -10.63 4.97
N LYS A 99 -11.30 -11.40 5.75
CA LYS A 99 -10.84 -10.98 7.06
C LYS A 99 -9.78 -9.88 6.93
N ILE A 100 -9.91 -8.85 7.76
CA ILE A 100 -9.11 -7.62 7.76
C ILE A 100 -8.80 -7.23 9.20
N LEU A 101 -7.69 -6.52 9.45
CA LEU A 101 -7.17 -6.28 10.79
C LEU A 101 -8.13 -5.53 11.72
N ASP A 102 -8.95 -4.64 11.16
CA ASP A 102 -9.92 -3.84 11.90
C ASP A 102 -11.28 -4.53 12.13
N GLY A 103 -11.44 -5.74 11.58
CA GLY A 103 -12.66 -6.53 11.67
C GLY A 103 -13.72 -6.21 10.62
N GLY A 104 -13.43 -5.34 9.66
CA GLY A 104 -14.30 -5.07 8.51
C GLY A 104 -15.53 -4.22 8.84
N LYS A 105 -16.39 -4.05 7.83
CA LYS A 105 -17.45 -3.03 7.80
C LYS A 105 -18.84 -3.54 8.18
N TYR A 106 -19.08 -4.85 8.07
CA TYR A 106 -20.44 -5.40 8.10
C TYR A 106 -20.82 -6.04 9.44
N GLY A 107 -19.87 -6.57 10.20
CA GLY A 107 -20.13 -7.13 11.53
C GLY A 107 -20.45 -6.03 12.54
N THR A 108 -21.57 -6.15 13.24
CA THR A 108 -22.01 -5.15 14.24
C THR A 108 -21.40 -5.45 15.61
N THR A 109 -21.38 -6.71 16.01
CA THR A 109 -20.73 -7.15 17.25
C THR A 109 -19.29 -7.57 17.02
N ALA A 110 -18.47 -7.56 18.08
CA ALA A 110 -17.07 -8.01 17.99
C ALA A 110 -16.91 -9.45 17.49
N ALA A 111 -17.88 -10.33 17.79
CA ALA A 111 -17.87 -11.71 17.32
C ALA A 111 -18.21 -11.82 15.82
N GLU A 112 -19.11 -10.97 15.33
CA GLU A 112 -19.52 -10.95 13.91
C GLU A 112 -18.44 -10.34 13.02
N LYS A 113 -17.62 -9.41 13.53
CA LYS A 113 -16.53 -8.80 12.78
C LYS A 113 -15.56 -9.83 12.16
N ALA A 114 -15.05 -9.51 10.97
CA ALA A 114 -14.16 -10.34 10.18
C ALA A 114 -12.69 -10.02 10.48
N TYR A 115 -12.22 -10.32 11.70
CA TYR A 115 -10.82 -10.09 12.08
C TYR A 115 -9.85 -11.09 11.41
N GLY A 116 -8.77 -10.59 10.82
CA GLY A 116 -7.65 -11.38 10.27
C GLY A 116 -6.78 -10.54 9.33
N GLU A 117 -6.00 -11.18 8.46
CA GLU A 117 -4.94 -10.52 7.67
C GLU A 117 -5.08 -10.74 6.15
N ALA A 118 -6.22 -11.30 5.70
CA ALA A 118 -6.39 -11.76 4.33
C ALA A 118 -6.43 -10.62 3.30
N VAL A 119 -6.84 -9.42 3.71
CA VAL A 119 -6.83 -8.22 2.88
C VAL A 119 -5.41 -7.66 2.79
N GLU A 120 -4.72 -7.61 3.92
CA GLU A 120 -3.35 -7.10 4.03
C GLU A 120 -2.37 -7.94 3.23
N ASP A 121 -2.55 -9.26 3.21
CA ASP A 121 -1.78 -10.20 2.37
C ASP A 121 -1.97 -9.95 0.86
N ASN A 122 -3.07 -9.32 0.45
CA ASN A 122 -3.32 -8.93 -0.94
C ASN A 122 -2.58 -7.62 -1.33
N TYR A 123 -2.20 -6.80 -0.34
CA TYR A 123 -1.63 -5.49 -0.62
C TYR A 123 -0.30 -5.59 -1.37
N GLY A 124 -0.19 -4.84 -2.47
CA GLY A 124 0.99 -4.85 -3.33
C GLY A 124 1.11 -6.07 -4.25
N GLY A 125 0.13 -6.99 -4.25
CA GLY A 125 0.13 -8.17 -5.11
C GLY A 125 0.17 -7.84 -6.62
N TYR A 126 -0.36 -6.68 -7.03
CA TYR A 126 -0.28 -6.18 -8.41
C TYR A 126 1.07 -5.55 -8.76
N GLN A 127 1.85 -5.12 -7.76
CA GLN A 127 3.14 -4.44 -8.01
C GLN A 127 4.19 -5.42 -8.52
N TYR A 128 4.05 -6.70 -8.16
CA TYR A 128 5.07 -7.71 -8.41
C TYR A 128 4.51 -8.86 -9.25
N LEU A 129 5.19 -9.18 -10.34
CA LEU A 129 4.92 -10.40 -11.09
C LEU A 129 5.59 -11.58 -10.38
N LYS A 130 4.82 -12.63 -10.08
CA LYS A 130 5.39 -13.85 -9.50
C LYS A 130 6.37 -14.47 -10.51
N LEU A 131 7.50 -15.00 -10.01
CA LEU A 131 8.52 -15.64 -10.84
C LEU A 131 7.94 -16.78 -11.69
N ASN A 132 6.98 -17.54 -11.14
CA ASN A 132 6.28 -18.60 -11.87
C ASN A 132 5.53 -18.05 -13.09
N ASP A 133 4.91 -16.88 -12.99
CA ASP A 133 4.15 -16.28 -14.07
C ASP A 133 5.09 -15.75 -15.17
N ILE A 134 6.23 -15.18 -14.79
CA ILE A 134 7.30 -14.80 -15.74
C ILE A 134 7.80 -16.04 -16.49
N VAL A 135 8.08 -17.14 -15.77
CA VAL A 135 8.51 -18.40 -16.38
C VAL A 135 7.44 -18.95 -17.32
N ASN A 136 6.17 -18.96 -16.93
CA ASN A 136 5.07 -19.42 -17.79
C ASN A 136 4.95 -18.59 -19.05
N ASN A 137 5.01 -17.26 -18.92
CA ASN A 137 4.96 -16.35 -20.06
C ASN A 137 6.18 -16.54 -20.98
N TYR A 138 7.37 -16.81 -20.43
CA TYR A 138 8.56 -17.11 -21.21
C TYR A 138 8.39 -18.42 -22.00
N MET A 139 7.92 -19.49 -21.35
CA MET A 139 7.65 -20.77 -22.01
C MET A 139 6.63 -20.61 -23.14
N VAL A 140 5.55 -19.84 -22.92
CA VAL A 140 4.52 -19.59 -23.94
C VAL A 140 5.00 -18.65 -25.04
N GLY A 141 5.82 -17.65 -24.74
CA GLY A 141 6.26 -16.64 -25.73
C GLY A 141 7.43 -17.10 -26.59
N TYR A 142 8.37 -17.86 -26.03
CA TYR A 142 9.67 -18.11 -26.64
C TYR A 142 10.02 -19.58 -26.85
N VAL A 143 9.29 -20.50 -26.22
CA VAL A 143 9.55 -21.95 -26.32
C VAL A 143 8.43 -22.64 -27.10
N GLY A 144 8.82 -23.45 -28.09
CA GLY A 144 7.94 -24.27 -28.92
C GLY A 144 8.24 -24.13 -30.42
N ASP A 145 7.52 -24.92 -31.21
CA ASP A 145 7.72 -24.99 -32.66
C ASP A 145 7.54 -23.63 -33.33
N GLY A 146 8.51 -23.26 -34.17
CA GLY A 146 8.50 -21.98 -34.88
C GLY A 146 8.88 -20.77 -34.02
N LYS A 147 9.29 -20.95 -32.76
CA LYS A 147 9.79 -19.87 -31.88
C LYS A 147 11.31 -19.88 -31.76
N LEU A 148 11.85 -18.90 -31.04
CA LEU A 148 13.29 -18.75 -30.80
C LEU A 148 13.92 -20.02 -30.22
N ILE A 149 13.28 -20.65 -29.25
CA ILE A 149 13.73 -21.90 -28.65
C ILE A 149 12.76 -23.02 -29.05
N GLN A 150 13.24 -23.99 -29.82
CA GLN A 150 12.39 -25.07 -30.33
C GLN A 150 11.86 -25.97 -29.20
N THR A 151 12.72 -26.36 -28.26
CA THR A 151 12.34 -27.20 -27.11
C THR A 151 13.15 -26.86 -25.86
N CYS A 152 12.49 -26.85 -24.70
CA CYS A 152 13.12 -26.64 -23.40
C CYS A 152 12.21 -27.21 -22.31
N LYS A 153 12.80 -27.73 -21.22
CA LYS A 153 12.04 -28.16 -20.05
C LYS A 153 11.76 -26.95 -19.15
N LYS A 154 10.52 -26.83 -18.67
CA LYS A 154 10.15 -25.77 -17.72
C LYS A 154 11.03 -25.77 -16.46
N SER A 155 11.45 -26.94 -15.99
CA SER A 155 12.36 -27.09 -14.85
C SER A 155 13.67 -26.32 -15.03
N ASP A 156 14.22 -26.32 -16.25
CA ASP A 156 15.53 -25.76 -16.53
C ASP A 156 15.44 -24.23 -16.56
N VAL A 157 14.37 -23.69 -17.15
CA VAL A 157 14.06 -22.25 -17.12
C VAL A 157 13.86 -21.77 -15.67
N VAL A 158 13.12 -22.51 -14.85
CA VAL A 158 12.94 -22.18 -13.42
C VAL A 158 14.28 -22.16 -12.69
N PHE A 159 15.15 -23.14 -12.95
CA PHE A 159 16.45 -23.23 -12.31
C PHE A 159 17.32 -22.00 -12.64
N PHE A 160 17.44 -21.66 -13.91
CA PHE A 160 18.24 -20.51 -14.34
C PHE A 160 17.64 -19.17 -13.85
N ALA A 161 16.32 -19.02 -13.86
CA ALA A 161 15.66 -17.81 -13.37
C ALA A 161 15.86 -17.62 -11.85
N LYS A 162 15.81 -18.71 -11.07
CA LYS A 162 16.14 -18.65 -9.64
C LYS A 162 17.62 -18.34 -9.42
N ARG A 163 18.51 -18.95 -10.19
CA ARG A 163 19.95 -18.71 -10.08
C ARG A 163 20.31 -17.27 -10.45
N SER A 164 19.76 -16.71 -11.53
CA SER A 164 20.05 -15.32 -11.93
C SER A 164 19.63 -14.32 -10.86
N LEU A 165 18.48 -14.54 -10.21
CA LEU A 165 18.03 -13.70 -9.10
C LEU A 165 18.97 -13.80 -7.89
N GLN A 166 19.45 -15.00 -7.56
CA GLN A 166 20.44 -15.20 -6.49
C GLN A 166 21.74 -14.46 -6.81
N GLU A 167 22.30 -14.66 -8.01
CA GLU A 167 23.55 -14.02 -8.42
C GLU A 167 23.42 -12.49 -8.49
N PHE A 168 22.31 -11.97 -9.02
CA PHE A 168 22.02 -10.55 -9.03
C PHE A 168 21.93 -9.97 -7.61
N SER A 169 21.31 -10.70 -6.68
CA SER A 169 21.24 -10.30 -5.28
C SER A 169 22.62 -10.29 -4.61
N TYR A 170 23.47 -11.28 -4.88
CA TYR A 170 24.82 -11.33 -4.33
C TYR A 170 25.73 -10.20 -4.87
N ASP A 171 25.59 -9.86 -6.15
CA ASP A 171 26.39 -8.81 -6.79
C ASP A 171 25.96 -7.40 -6.34
N THR A 172 24.65 -7.16 -6.23
CA THR A 172 24.10 -5.87 -5.77
C THR A 172 24.34 -5.60 -4.29
N LEU A 173 24.15 -6.60 -3.40
CA LEU A 173 24.34 -6.43 -1.95
C LEU A 173 25.80 -6.19 -1.55
N LYS A 174 26.77 -6.69 -2.32
CA LYS A 174 28.20 -6.41 -2.08
C LYS A 174 28.64 -5.03 -2.56
N SER A 175 27.82 -4.32 -3.34
CA SER A 175 28.19 -3.04 -3.95
C SER A 175 27.68 -1.81 -3.19
N ILE A 176 27.60 -1.86 -1.84
CA ILE A 176 27.53 -0.64 -1.04
C ILE A 176 28.95 -0.28 -0.60
N ARG A 177 29.64 0.48 -1.44
CA ARG A 177 30.98 1.02 -1.13
C ARG A 177 30.81 2.29 -0.28
N SER A 178 30.96 2.17 1.03
CA SER A 178 31.09 3.33 1.92
C SER A 178 32.52 3.86 1.83
N GLN A 179 32.67 5.17 1.67
CA GLN A 179 33.96 5.84 1.58
C GLN A 179 33.92 7.07 2.48
N GLU A 180 34.97 7.25 3.28
CA GLU A 180 35.19 8.43 4.10
C GLU A 180 36.22 9.31 3.40
N LEU A 181 35.90 10.60 3.24
CA LEU A 181 36.77 11.56 2.59
C LEU A 181 36.86 12.83 3.44
N THR A 182 38.08 13.32 3.65
CA THR A 182 38.33 14.59 4.35
C THR A 182 38.18 15.75 3.38
N ILE A 183 37.38 16.75 3.74
CA ILE A 183 37.16 17.95 2.90
C ILE A 183 38.41 18.84 2.96
N PRO A 184 39.08 19.10 1.82
CA PRO A 184 40.21 20.04 1.77
C PRO A 184 39.72 21.49 1.84
N SER A 185 40.63 22.43 2.11
CA SER A 185 40.32 23.88 2.17
C SER A 185 39.77 24.46 0.86
N SER A 186 39.93 23.76 -0.26
CA SER A 186 39.33 24.11 -1.56
C SER A 186 37.84 23.75 -1.67
N LEU A 187 37.26 23.07 -0.67
CA LEU A 187 35.87 22.58 -0.65
C LEU A 187 35.47 21.75 -1.88
N SER A 188 36.46 21.16 -2.55
CA SER A 188 36.26 20.34 -3.75
C SER A 188 36.93 18.99 -3.56
N LEU A 189 36.22 17.93 -3.95
CA LEU A 189 36.62 16.55 -3.73
C LEU A 189 36.44 15.77 -5.03
N ILE A 190 37.48 15.02 -5.42
CA ILE A 190 37.40 14.14 -6.58
C ILE A 190 36.82 12.80 -6.12
N ILE A 191 35.71 12.40 -6.74
CA ILE A 191 35.09 11.10 -6.50
C ILE A 191 35.74 10.05 -7.43
N PRO A 192 35.98 8.81 -6.97
CA PRO A 192 36.58 7.75 -7.80
C PRO A 192 35.80 7.44 -9.08
N GLN A 193 36.50 6.89 -10.08
CA GLN A 193 35.98 6.62 -11.42
C GLN A 193 34.80 5.62 -11.47
N ASP A 194 34.68 4.75 -10.46
CA ASP A 194 33.62 3.73 -10.36
C ASP A 194 32.31 4.26 -9.75
N TYR A 195 32.19 5.57 -9.53
CA TYR A 195 31.03 6.16 -8.89
C TYR A 195 29.90 6.42 -9.89
N VAL A 196 28.76 5.76 -9.65
CA VAL A 196 27.54 5.92 -10.47
C VAL A 196 26.53 6.86 -9.81
N ASN A 197 26.33 6.74 -8.49
CA ASN A 197 25.39 7.57 -7.72
C ASN A 197 25.66 7.51 -6.20
N TYR A 198 25.20 8.52 -5.44
CA TYR A 198 25.17 8.48 -3.98
C TYR A 198 23.79 8.09 -3.46
N VAL A 199 23.77 7.31 -2.38
CA VAL A 199 22.54 6.94 -1.67
C VAL A 199 22.39 7.76 -0.37
N ASN A 200 23.51 8.10 0.26
CA ASN A 200 23.54 8.90 1.48
C ASN A 200 24.86 9.67 1.55
N LEU A 201 24.77 10.98 1.77
CA LEU A 201 25.90 11.83 2.10
C LEU A 201 25.74 12.31 3.54
N SER A 202 26.77 12.14 4.35
CA SER A 202 26.77 12.57 5.75
C SER A 202 28.13 13.17 6.09
N TRP A 203 28.15 14.13 7.00
CA TRP A 203 29.40 14.56 7.63
C TRP A 203 29.50 13.97 9.04
N ILE A 204 30.73 13.79 9.51
CA ILE A 204 31.03 13.33 10.86
C ILE A 204 31.45 14.54 11.68
N ASP A 205 30.81 14.77 12.82
CA ASP A 205 31.17 15.88 13.70
C ASP A 205 32.40 15.58 14.58
N GLU A 206 32.85 16.59 15.33
CA GLU A 206 34.01 16.46 16.22
C GLU A 206 33.83 15.40 17.32
N LEU A 207 32.59 14.97 17.58
CA LEU A 207 32.23 13.93 18.54
C LEU A 207 32.04 12.55 17.87
N GLY A 208 32.25 12.44 16.56
CA GLY A 208 32.07 11.20 15.80
C GLY A 208 30.61 10.91 15.40
N VAL A 209 29.70 11.86 15.58
CA VAL A 209 28.28 11.67 15.25
C VAL A 209 28.07 11.88 13.75
N LYS A 210 27.43 10.89 13.12
CA LYS A 210 27.02 10.94 11.72
C LYS A 210 25.80 11.86 11.54
N ARG A 211 25.95 12.91 10.76
CA ARG A 211 24.90 13.89 10.46
C ARG A 211 24.54 13.87 8.96
N PRO A 212 23.30 13.48 8.61
CA PRO A 212 22.85 13.44 7.21
C PRO A 212 22.88 14.82 6.55
N ILE A 213 23.29 14.86 5.27
CA ILE A 213 23.21 16.06 4.42
C ILE A 213 22.06 15.84 3.44
N TYR A 214 21.04 16.69 3.53
CA TYR A 214 19.93 16.67 2.57
C TYR A 214 20.29 17.48 1.32
N PRO A 215 20.02 16.96 0.11
CA PRO A 215 20.23 17.73 -1.12
C PRO A 215 19.32 18.95 -1.13
N ALA A 216 19.86 20.11 -1.51
CA ALA A 216 19.12 21.38 -1.53
C ALA A 216 17.97 21.40 -2.56
N ASN A 217 17.92 20.47 -3.52
CA ASN A 217 16.84 20.40 -4.52
C ASN A 217 15.52 19.82 -3.99
N ASN A 218 15.48 19.30 -2.76
CA ASN A 218 14.28 18.76 -2.11
C ASN A 218 14.03 19.42 -0.74
N LEU A 219 14.21 20.73 -0.64
CA LEU A 219 13.95 21.53 0.57
C LEU A 219 12.50 21.38 1.09
N THR A 220 11.58 21.05 0.20
CA THR A 220 10.17 20.81 0.51
C THR A 220 9.63 19.69 -0.37
N ILE A 221 8.46 19.15 -0.02
CA ILE A 221 7.72 18.16 -0.79
C ILE A 221 6.30 18.68 -1.02
N ASP A 222 5.77 18.44 -2.21
CA ASP A 222 4.35 18.65 -2.49
C ASP A 222 3.63 17.30 -2.40
N PRO A 223 2.82 17.06 -1.35
CA PRO A 223 2.08 15.81 -1.23
C PRO A 223 0.98 15.75 -2.29
N TYR A 224 0.92 14.63 -3.03
CA TYR A 224 -0.08 14.42 -4.09
C TYR A 224 -1.54 14.40 -3.62
N SER A 225 -1.78 14.07 -2.35
CA SER A 225 -3.09 14.07 -1.70
C SER A 225 -2.91 14.38 -0.22
N SER A 226 -3.62 15.37 0.30
CA SER A 226 -3.66 15.68 1.74
C SER A 226 -5.01 15.30 2.31
N LEU A 227 -5.11 14.10 2.87
CA LEU A 227 -6.34 13.59 3.46
C LEU A 227 -6.73 14.44 4.68
N LEU A 228 -8.00 14.84 4.74
CA LEU A 228 -8.55 15.55 5.88
C LEU A 228 -8.77 14.55 7.03
N GLN A 229 -8.13 14.79 8.17
CA GLN A 229 -8.18 13.90 9.33
C GLN A 229 -9.03 14.49 10.47
N ASP A 230 -9.64 13.61 11.26
CA ASP A 230 -10.34 13.98 12.50
C ASP A 230 -9.36 14.21 13.68
N GLY A 231 -9.90 14.55 14.86
CA GLY A 231 -9.10 14.80 16.06
C GLY A 231 -8.33 13.59 16.63
N THR A 232 -8.56 12.40 16.08
CA THR A 232 -7.82 11.17 16.41
C THR A 232 -6.85 10.74 15.30
N GLY A 233 -6.78 11.49 14.20
CA GLY A 233 -5.87 11.25 13.08
C GLY A 233 -6.42 10.31 12.00
N VAL A 234 -7.74 10.06 12.00
CA VAL A 234 -8.39 9.18 11.01
C VAL A 234 -8.86 10.00 9.81
N PRO A 235 -8.56 9.61 8.56
CA PRO A 235 -9.10 10.25 7.35
C PRO A 235 -10.63 10.26 7.33
N THR A 236 -11.21 11.39 6.93
CA THR A 236 -12.66 11.60 6.86
C THR A 236 -13.17 11.36 5.44
N GLN A 237 -14.36 10.76 5.31
CA GLN A 237 -14.94 10.34 4.03
C GLN A 237 -16.25 11.07 3.72
N ASP A 238 -16.58 11.16 2.43
CA ASP A 238 -17.84 11.70 1.96
C ASP A 238 -18.97 10.65 2.03
N ASN A 239 -20.18 11.04 1.62
CA ASN A 239 -21.34 10.14 1.65
C ASN A 239 -21.31 9.05 0.56
N PHE A 240 -20.39 9.13 -0.40
CA PHE A 240 -20.15 8.13 -1.45
C PHE A 240 -18.99 7.19 -1.10
N GLY A 241 -18.27 7.47 0.00
CA GLY A 241 -17.17 6.64 0.50
C GLY A 241 -15.80 7.03 -0.06
N GLU A 242 -15.67 8.20 -0.66
CA GLU A 242 -14.39 8.76 -1.11
C GLU A 242 -13.76 9.61 0.01
N ASP A 243 -12.44 9.58 0.15
CA ASP A 243 -11.73 10.37 1.17
C ASP A 243 -11.76 11.87 0.84
N LEU A 244 -12.00 12.72 1.86
CA LEU A 244 -11.94 14.17 1.69
C LEU A 244 -10.49 14.66 1.68
N GLU A 245 -10.19 15.58 0.78
CA GLU A 245 -8.91 16.29 0.72
C GLU A 245 -8.99 17.66 1.39
N GLY A 246 -7.96 18.02 2.15
CA GLY A 246 -7.79 19.32 2.81
C GLY A 246 -6.51 20.04 2.35
N THR A 247 -6.22 21.20 2.95
CA THR A 247 -5.01 21.96 2.62
C THR A 247 -3.77 21.33 3.24
N SER A 248 -2.75 21.06 2.42
CA SER A 248 -1.45 20.57 2.89
C SER A 248 -0.77 21.55 3.85
N ILE A 249 -0.43 21.07 5.05
CA ILE A 249 0.35 21.83 6.04
C ILE A 249 1.73 22.18 5.47
N THR A 250 2.33 21.28 4.68
CA THR A 250 3.63 21.49 4.04
C THR A 250 3.56 22.65 3.06
N GLU A 251 2.55 22.69 2.19
CA GLU A 251 2.35 23.80 1.27
C GLU A 251 2.06 25.11 2.00
N SER A 252 1.18 25.07 3.00
CA SER A 252 0.79 26.26 3.78
C SER A 252 2.01 26.89 4.46
N ARG A 253 2.84 26.08 5.13
CA ARG A 253 4.07 26.53 5.79
C ARG A 253 5.16 26.97 4.81
N TRP A 254 5.23 26.36 3.64
CA TRP A 254 6.17 26.79 2.59
C TRP A 254 5.77 28.14 2.01
N LYS A 255 4.48 28.33 1.68
CA LYS A 255 3.91 29.58 1.16
C LYS A 255 4.02 30.73 2.17
N SER A 256 3.93 30.44 3.47
CA SER A 256 4.05 31.45 4.54
C SER A 256 5.48 31.72 5.00
N ASN A 257 6.49 31.02 4.47
CA ASN A 257 7.85 31.12 4.96
C ASN A 257 8.61 32.33 4.40
N ASN A 258 9.53 32.88 5.20
CA ASN A 258 10.39 33.97 4.77
C ASN A 258 11.59 33.42 3.97
N THR A 259 11.62 33.72 2.67
CA THR A 259 12.67 33.27 1.75
C THR A 259 14.08 33.71 2.14
N ARG A 260 14.22 34.80 2.92
CA ARG A 260 15.50 35.30 3.45
C ARG A 260 16.09 34.45 4.58
N LEU A 261 15.26 33.65 5.28
CA LEU A 261 15.75 32.69 6.28
C LEU A 261 16.24 31.40 5.62
N LEU A 262 15.61 31.01 4.50
CA LEU A 262 15.89 29.76 3.79
C LEU A 262 17.20 29.79 3.00
N ASN A 263 17.61 30.95 2.49
CA ASN A 263 18.82 31.11 1.68
C ASN A 263 20.06 31.58 2.49
N SER A 264 19.95 31.66 3.82
CA SER A 264 20.98 32.21 4.71
C SER A 264 21.45 33.65 4.37
N SER A 265 20.73 34.39 3.51
CA SER A 265 21.07 35.77 3.14
C SER A 265 20.83 36.77 4.26
N TRP A 266 20.20 36.33 5.35
CA TRP A 266 20.10 37.11 6.58
C TRP A 266 21.47 37.28 7.25
N TYR A 267 22.40 36.32 7.11
CA TYR A 267 23.72 36.38 7.74
C TYR A 267 24.66 37.34 6.99
N SER A 268 24.54 37.44 5.67
CA SER A 268 25.33 38.37 4.85
C SER A 268 25.01 39.85 5.07
N ASP A 269 23.81 40.18 5.57
CA ASP A 269 23.39 41.57 5.78
C ASP A 269 23.78 42.11 7.17
N PHE A 270 24.13 41.24 8.13
CA PHE A 270 24.61 41.68 9.46
C PHE A 270 25.97 42.37 9.40
N GLU A 271 26.86 41.94 8.50
CA GLU A 271 28.18 42.58 8.33
C GLU A 271 28.11 43.93 7.60
N TYR A 272 27.04 44.20 6.84
CA TYR A 272 26.92 45.42 6.01
C TYR A 272 26.05 46.53 6.63
N PHE A 273 25.20 46.26 7.63
CA PHE A 273 24.29 47.26 8.23
C PHE A 273 24.37 47.33 9.76
N GLY A 274 25.58 47.53 10.31
CA GLY A 274 25.82 47.77 11.73
C GLY A 274 25.10 49.01 12.32
N PHE A 275 24.46 49.86 11.51
CA PHE A 275 23.68 50.99 11.99
C PHE A 275 22.46 51.23 11.08
N ALA A 276 21.26 51.16 11.67
CA ALA A 276 19.95 51.48 11.07
C ALA A 276 19.33 50.42 10.13
N ASN A 277 18.68 49.41 10.72
CA ASN A 277 17.61 48.70 10.04
C ASN A 277 16.26 49.01 10.71
N GLN A 278 15.37 49.71 9.98
CA GLN A 278 14.01 50.06 10.39
C GLN A 278 13.04 48.86 10.36
N ASP A 279 13.44 47.72 9.77
CA ASP A 279 12.66 46.48 9.69
C ASP A 279 12.79 45.61 10.95
N LEU A 280 13.60 46.00 11.95
CA LEU A 280 13.56 45.38 13.28
C LEU A 280 12.18 45.48 13.94
N TYR A 281 11.36 46.47 13.56
CA TYR A 281 9.99 46.64 14.05
C TYR A 281 8.94 45.78 13.33
N ARG A 282 9.32 45.10 12.24
CA ARG A 282 8.40 44.20 11.48
C ARG A 282 8.65 42.73 11.76
N LEU A 283 9.60 42.40 12.64
CA LEU A 283 9.83 41.05 13.14
C LEU A 283 8.90 40.70 14.33
N ASN A 284 7.61 41.07 14.23
CA ASN A 284 6.60 40.48 15.09
C ASN A 284 5.94 39.34 14.33
N GLY A 285 6.44 38.12 14.55
CA GLY A 285 5.57 36.95 14.45
C GLY A 285 4.42 37.08 15.46
N PRO A 286 3.27 36.45 15.23
CA PRO A 286 2.13 36.54 16.14
C PRO A 286 2.50 35.82 17.45
N TRP A 287 3.02 36.58 18.40
CA TRP A 287 2.90 36.27 19.83
C TRP A 287 1.61 36.92 20.31
N ASN A 288 0.50 36.25 20.00
CA ASN A 288 -0.79 36.22 20.70
C ASN A 288 -1.52 34.97 20.24
#